data_AF-A0A7R7ENB6-F1
#
_entry.id   AF-A0A7R7ENB6-F1
#
_cell.length_a   1.000
_cell.length_b   1.000
_cell.length_c   1.000
_cell.angle_alpha   90.00
_cell.angle_beta   90.00
_cell.angle_gamma   90.00
#
_symmetry.space_group_name_H-M   'P 1'
#
loop_
_entity.id
_entity.type
_entity.pdbx_description
1 polymer ?
#
loop_
_entity_poly.entity_id
_entity_poly.type
_entity_poly.pdbx_seq_one_letter_code
_entity_poly.pdbx_strand_id
1 'polypeptide(L)'
;MNEKRKTIWIIFLSVITTVILCITAYKLGVYTTRNANTKDSAKGIGTSNNIETPVDSNDTSNGNVNKESGNSNTATTTSNPSKISDNTAQASPNTTQVKTNIIYSNTKYGFDFTLPASWEGYSVLTEDWQGTAISGDDTGKVVESGKEIILRHPRWTKADPYQDIPIMVFSLKQWNQVVKEEIALGAAPIGPSKLGSNSKYVFALPARYNFAYPTGYEEVEKIMESNPLSTNDNFK
;
A
#
# COMPACT_ATOMS: atom_id res chain seq x y z
N MET A 1 30.24 3.62 41.37
CA MET A 1 29.13 3.37 40.43
C MET A 1 27.84 3.32 41.23
N ASN A 2 26.87 4.22 41.00
CA ASN A 2 25.74 4.38 41.94
C ASN A 2 24.70 3.24 41.82
N GLU A 3 24.03 2.91 42.92
CA GLU A 3 23.09 1.77 42.98
C GLU A 3 21.89 1.94 42.03
N LYS A 4 21.35 3.16 41.88
CA LYS A 4 20.24 3.42 40.93
C LYS A 4 20.65 3.09 39.49
N ARG A 5 21.89 3.38 39.08
CA ARG A 5 22.42 3.04 37.75
C ARG A 5 22.55 1.53 37.57
N LYS A 6 22.89 0.77 38.63
CA LYS A 6 22.88 -0.71 38.58
C LYS A 6 21.46 -1.26 38.42
N THR A 7 20.50 -0.77 39.21
CA THR A 7 19.08 -1.19 39.11
C THR A 7 18.52 -0.93 37.71
N ILE A 8 18.79 0.25 37.14
CA ILE A 8 18.39 0.60 35.77
C ILE A 8 19.05 -0.37 34.77
N TRP A 9 20.36 -0.64 34.87
CA TRP A 9 21.05 -1.60 33.99
C TRP A 9 20.47 -3.02 34.07
N ILE A 10 20.13 -3.49 35.26
CA ILE A 10 19.51 -4.82 35.48
C ILE A 10 18.13 -4.89 34.82
N ILE A 11 17.32 -3.83 34.93
CA ILE A 11 16.00 -3.76 34.27
C ILE A 11 16.17 -3.76 32.74
N PHE A 12 17.11 -2.98 32.20
CA PHE A 12 17.40 -2.99 30.76
C PHE A 12 17.87 -4.36 30.25
N LEU A 13 18.77 -5.06 30.98
CA LEU A 13 19.15 -6.42 30.59
C LEU A 13 17.97 -7.38 30.62
N SER A 14 17.12 -7.33 31.65
CA SER A 14 15.94 -8.21 31.78
C SER A 14 14.95 -8.04 30.63
N VAL A 15 14.69 -6.80 30.22
CA VAL A 15 13.82 -6.50 29.06
C VAL A 15 14.46 -6.98 27.76
N ILE A 16 15.75 -6.71 27.53
CA ILE A 16 16.47 -7.14 26.33
C ILE A 16 16.49 -8.67 26.21
N THR A 17 16.80 -9.40 27.29
CA THR A 17 16.80 -10.88 27.26
C THR A 17 15.41 -11.44 26.98
N THR A 18 14.35 -10.83 27.53
CA THR A 18 12.96 -11.26 27.29
C THR A 18 12.56 -11.06 25.83
N VAL A 19 12.86 -9.89 25.23
CA VAL A 19 12.59 -9.61 23.81
C VAL A 19 13.33 -10.56 22.89
N ILE A 20 14.61 -10.86 23.17
CA ILE A 20 15.39 -11.84 22.39
C ILE A 20 14.75 -13.23 22.45
N LEU A 21 14.29 -13.66 23.64
CA LEU A 21 13.65 -14.97 23.83
C LEU A 21 12.29 -15.08 23.12
N CYS A 22 11.51 -13.99 23.07
CA CYS A 22 10.29 -13.92 22.25
C CYS A 22 10.59 -14.01 20.74
N ILE A 23 11.65 -13.34 20.26
CA ILE A 23 12.04 -13.36 18.84
C ILE A 23 12.54 -14.76 18.42
N THR A 24 13.31 -15.46 19.26
CA THR A 24 13.77 -16.83 18.96
C THR A 24 12.62 -17.82 18.98
N ALA A 25 11.69 -17.73 19.94
CA ALA A 25 10.47 -18.54 19.98
C ALA A 25 9.58 -18.34 18.74
N TYR A 26 9.38 -17.08 18.32
CA TYR A 26 8.62 -16.76 17.11
C TYR A 26 9.27 -17.36 15.84
N LYS A 27 10.60 -17.22 15.69
CA LYS A 27 11.32 -17.83 14.57
C LYS A 27 11.22 -19.36 14.57
N LEU A 28 11.27 -20.01 15.73
CA LEU A 28 11.07 -21.46 15.84
C LEU A 28 9.66 -21.88 15.39
N GLY A 29 8.61 -21.17 15.84
CA GLY A 29 7.23 -21.47 15.45
C GLY A 29 6.97 -21.32 13.94
N VAL A 30 7.58 -20.31 13.31
CA VAL A 30 7.51 -20.15 11.84
C VAL A 30 8.30 -21.26 11.11
N TYR A 31 9.42 -21.72 11.68
CA TYR A 31 10.24 -22.78 11.08
C TYR A 31 9.59 -24.16 11.15
N THR A 32 8.95 -24.52 12.29
CA THR A 32 8.25 -25.80 12.43
C THR A 32 7.02 -25.87 11.53
N THR A 33 6.28 -24.77 11.39
CA THR A 33 5.07 -24.73 10.55
C THR A 33 5.37 -24.89 9.05
N ARG A 34 6.55 -24.45 8.58
CA ARG A 34 6.96 -24.65 7.17
C ARG A 34 7.37 -26.08 6.83
N ASN A 35 7.68 -26.93 7.82
CA ASN A 35 8.15 -28.30 7.57
C ASN A 35 7.04 -29.36 7.65
N ALA A 36 5.79 -28.96 7.88
CA ALA A 36 4.63 -29.85 8.00
C ALA A 36 3.85 -30.05 6.68
N ASN A 37 4.04 -29.16 5.67
CA ASN A 37 3.23 -29.15 4.44
C ASN A 37 3.86 -29.91 3.24
N THR A 38 4.82 -30.80 3.48
CA THR A 38 5.43 -31.67 2.45
C THR A 38 5.07 -33.15 2.61
N LYS A 39 3.89 -33.43 3.19
CA LYS A 39 3.27 -34.76 3.22
C LYS A 39 1.76 -34.71 3.03
N ASP A 40 1.30 -34.28 1.85
CA ASP A 40 -0.01 -34.69 1.29
C ASP A 40 -0.13 -34.28 -0.20
N SER A 41 0.48 -35.08 -1.07
CA SER A 41 0.15 -35.14 -2.52
C SER A 41 0.77 -36.38 -3.16
N ALA A 42 0.16 -37.54 -2.93
CA ALA A 42 0.54 -38.79 -3.59
C ALA A 42 -0.66 -39.75 -3.72
N LYS A 43 -1.62 -39.47 -4.63
CA LYS A 43 -2.58 -40.51 -5.09
C LYS A 43 -3.26 -40.24 -6.45
N GLY A 44 -2.77 -40.92 -7.51
CA GLY A 44 -3.43 -41.13 -8.82
C GLY A 44 -3.47 -39.90 -9.76
N ILE A 45 -3.61 -39.97 -11.10
CA ILE A 45 -3.64 -41.02 -12.17
C ILE A 45 -3.12 -40.28 -13.45
N GLY A 46 -2.41 -40.83 -14.46
CA GLY A 46 -1.89 -42.18 -14.75
C GLY A 46 -1.54 -42.33 -16.26
N THR A 47 -0.99 -43.49 -16.67
CA THR A 47 -0.81 -43.97 -18.07
C THR A 47 0.17 -43.22 -19.02
N SER A 48 1.32 -43.85 -19.34
CA SER A 48 1.74 -44.24 -20.72
C SER A 48 3.27 -44.20 -20.98
N ASN A 49 3.86 -45.39 -21.10
CA ASN A 49 4.88 -45.85 -22.06
C ASN A 49 6.05 -44.94 -22.53
N ASN A 50 7.28 -45.44 -22.25
CA ASN A 50 8.44 -45.58 -23.16
C ASN A 50 9.06 -44.36 -23.88
N ILE A 51 10.31 -44.01 -23.52
CA ILE A 51 11.55 -44.31 -24.29
C ILE A 51 12.78 -43.73 -23.56
N GLU A 52 13.94 -44.37 -23.78
CA GLU A 52 15.23 -44.11 -23.12
C GLU A 52 15.91 -42.79 -23.55
N THR A 53 16.77 -42.27 -22.67
CA THR A 53 17.84 -41.30 -23.00
C THR A 53 19.08 -42.07 -23.49
N PRO A 54 19.99 -41.47 -24.30
CA PRO A 54 21.01 -40.60 -23.70
C PRO A 54 21.47 -39.39 -24.56
N VAL A 55 21.81 -38.31 -23.84
CA VAL A 55 23.06 -37.52 -23.93
C VAL A 55 23.82 -37.52 -25.27
N ASP A 56 24.01 -36.34 -25.85
CA ASP A 56 25.38 -35.79 -25.97
C ASP A 56 25.45 -34.26 -25.95
N SER A 57 26.66 -33.73 -25.72
CA SER A 57 26.98 -32.34 -25.42
C SER A 57 27.70 -31.61 -26.59
N ASN A 58 28.18 -30.39 -26.33
CA ASN A 58 29.12 -29.58 -27.15
C ASN A 58 28.51 -28.86 -28.38
N ASP A 59 29.00 -27.69 -28.80
CA ASP A 59 29.77 -26.59 -28.16
C ASP A 59 29.62 -25.33 -29.06
N THR A 60 30.01 -24.17 -28.55
CA THR A 60 30.31 -22.87 -29.21
C THR A 60 30.27 -22.79 -30.75
N SER A 61 29.66 -21.71 -31.28
CA SER A 61 30.43 -20.51 -31.70
C SER A 61 29.59 -19.47 -32.46
N ASN A 62 29.59 -18.24 -31.94
CA ASN A 62 29.81 -16.95 -32.62
C ASN A 62 29.47 -16.79 -34.14
N GLY A 63 28.63 -15.81 -34.49
CA GLY A 63 28.27 -15.54 -35.90
C GLY A 63 27.45 -14.27 -36.15
N ASN A 64 27.97 -13.11 -35.76
CA ASN A 64 27.39 -11.79 -36.06
C ASN A 64 27.53 -11.43 -37.56
N VAL A 65 26.53 -10.77 -38.18
CA VAL A 65 26.72 -9.78 -39.28
C VAL A 65 25.40 -9.06 -39.62
N ASN A 66 25.50 -7.74 -39.83
CA ASN A 66 24.42 -6.83 -40.24
C ASN A 66 24.01 -7.01 -41.71
N LYS A 67 22.77 -6.62 -42.09
CA LYS A 67 22.56 -5.38 -42.87
C LYS A 67 21.09 -4.98 -43.13
N GLU A 68 20.83 -3.71 -42.81
CA GLU A 68 20.22 -2.67 -43.66
C GLU A 68 19.03 -2.93 -44.62
N SER A 69 17.99 -2.12 -44.37
CA SER A 69 17.35 -1.21 -45.36
C SER A 69 16.35 -1.78 -46.38
N GLY A 70 15.37 -0.95 -46.75
CA GLY A 70 14.47 -1.23 -47.88
C GLY A 70 13.03 -0.73 -47.78
N ASN A 71 12.79 0.52 -47.40
CA ASN A 71 11.46 1.15 -47.53
C ASN A 71 11.09 1.35 -49.02
N SER A 72 9.84 1.09 -49.43
CA SER A 72 9.08 1.99 -50.32
C SER A 72 7.61 1.60 -50.51
N ASN A 73 6.75 2.62 -50.49
CA ASN A 73 5.36 2.55 -50.94
C ASN A 73 5.26 2.46 -52.47
N THR A 74 4.15 1.95 -52.99
CA THR A 74 3.58 2.40 -54.27
C THR A 74 2.06 2.25 -54.21
N ALA A 75 1.33 3.27 -54.67
CA ALA A 75 -0.12 3.27 -54.75
C ALA A 75 -0.57 3.37 -56.22
N THR A 76 -1.64 2.67 -56.59
CA THR A 76 -2.42 2.98 -57.80
C THR A 76 -3.90 2.68 -57.59
N THR A 77 -4.74 3.61 -58.01
CA THR A 77 -6.21 3.64 -57.90
C THR A 77 -6.89 2.93 -59.08
N THR A 78 -8.14 2.42 -58.94
CA THR A 78 -9.31 2.79 -59.79
C THR A 78 -10.48 1.77 -59.81
N SER A 79 -11.70 2.32 -59.86
CA SER A 79 -13.01 1.74 -60.25
C SER A 79 -13.91 1.05 -59.19
N ASN A 80 -15.16 1.53 -59.20
CA ASN A 80 -16.37 1.17 -58.45
C ASN A 80 -17.44 0.88 -59.55
N PRO A 81 -18.51 0.05 -59.37
CA PRO A 81 -19.69 0.51 -58.64
C PRO A 81 -20.50 -0.57 -57.85
N SER A 82 -21.20 -0.13 -56.79
CA SER A 82 -22.59 -0.47 -56.37
C SER A 82 -23.09 -1.94 -56.43
N LYS A 83 -23.88 -2.51 -55.50
CA LYS A 83 -24.78 -1.99 -54.45
C LYS A 83 -25.23 -3.20 -53.59
N ILE A 84 -25.56 -3.02 -52.31
CA ILE A 84 -26.73 -3.58 -51.57
C ILE A 84 -26.49 -3.37 -50.06
N SER A 85 -27.55 -3.01 -49.35
CA SER A 85 -27.55 -2.73 -47.93
C SER A 85 -27.85 -3.99 -47.12
N ASP A 86 -27.12 -4.20 -46.03
CA ASP A 86 -27.65 -4.88 -44.84
C ASP A 86 -27.22 -4.09 -43.60
N ASN A 87 -28.18 -3.42 -42.98
CA ASN A 87 -27.96 -2.58 -41.80
C ASN A 87 -28.29 -3.39 -40.53
N THR A 88 -27.47 -4.40 -40.25
CA THR A 88 -27.65 -5.23 -39.05
C THR A 88 -27.23 -4.43 -37.82
N ALA A 89 -28.20 -4.10 -36.97
CA ALA A 89 -28.00 -3.31 -35.77
C ALA A 89 -27.07 -4.02 -34.77
N GLN A 90 -25.77 -3.75 -34.85
CA GLN A 90 -24.80 -4.15 -33.84
C GLN A 90 -25.00 -3.28 -32.59
N ALA A 91 -25.84 -3.76 -31.69
CA ALA A 91 -26.07 -3.16 -30.39
C ALA A 91 -24.74 -3.15 -29.59
N SER A 92 -24.04 -2.03 -29.64
CA SER A 92 -22.93 -1.75 -28.75
C SER A 92 -23.48 -1.68 -27.32
N PRO A 93 -23.01 -2.50 -26.37
CA PRO A 93 -23.36 -2.34 -24.96
C PRO A 93 -22.64 -1.10 -24.43
N ASN A 94 -23.22 0.07 -24.70
CA ASN A 94 -22.78 1.35 -24.16
C ASN A 94 -23.22 1.42 -22.69
N THR A 95 -22.62 0.58 -21.85
CA THR A 95 -22.80 0.61 -20.41
C THR A 95 -22.08 1.85 -19.89
N THR A 96 -22.79 2.98 -19.90
CA THR A 96 -22.40 4.20 -19.19
C THR A 96 -22.30 3.89 -17.70
N GLN A 97 -21.14 3.40 -17.28
CA GLN A 97 -20.82 3.21 -15.88
C GLN A 97 -20.65 4.60 -15.28
N VAL A 98 -21.72 5.12 -14.67
CA VAL A 98 -21.70 6.41 -14.00
C VAL A 98 -20.79 6.28 -12.77
N LYS A 99 -19.51 6.63 -12.93
CA LYS A 99 -18.56 6.74 -11.83
C LYS A 99 -18.91 7.98 -11.00
N THR A 100 -19.92 7.87 -10.16
CA THR A 100 -20.20 8.85 -9.12
C THR A 100 -19.10 8.73 -8.07
N ASN A 101 -18.15 9.67 -8.07
CA ASN A 101 -17.23 9.82 -6.95
C ASN A 101 -18.04 10.21 -5.70
N ILE A 102 -17.68 9.64 -4.56
CA ILE A 102 -18.26 9.91 -3.26
C ILE A 102 -17.36 10.94 -2.56
N ILE A 103 -17.96 11.90 -1.87
CA ILE A 103 -17.20 12.91 -1.10
C ILE A 103 -17.42 12.64 0.38
N TYR A 104 -16.33 12.41 1.11
CA TYR A 104 -16.29 12.50 2.56
C TYR A 104 -15.94 13.93 2.98
N SER A 105 -16.82 14.61 3.71
CA SER A 105 -16.59 15.97 4.21
C SER A 105 -16.32 15.98 5.71
N ASN A 106 -15.13 16.41 6.12
CA ASN A 106 -14.79 16.64 7.52
C ASN A 106 -14.90 18.13 7.87
N THR A 107 -16.09 18.55 8.29
CA THR A 107 -16.41 19.95 8.65
C THR A 107 -15.76 20.44 9.95
N LYS A 108 -15.14 19.55 10.74
CA LYS A 108 -14.42 19.88 11.97
C LYS A 108 -12.98 20.33 11.69
N TYR A 109 -12.32 19.70 10.72
CA TYR A 109 -10.94 20.00 10.37
C TYR A 109 -10.80 20.77 9.06
N GLY A 110 -11.84 20.87 8.24
CA GLY A 110 -11.85 21.68 7.02
C GLY A 110 -11.20 21.01 5.82
N PHE A 111 -11.58 19.76 5.56
CA PHE A 111 -11.17 19.04 4.35
C PHE A 111 -12.30 18.17 3.79
N ASP A 112 -12.25 17.97 2.48
CA ASP A 112 -13.06 17.00 1.74
C ASP A 112 -12.13 15.93 1.14
N PHE A 113 -12.61 14.70 1.03
CA PHE A 113 -11.85 13.57 0.52
C PHE A 113 -12.67 12.82 -0.52
N THR A 114 -12.11 12.68 -1.72
CA THR A 114 -12.76 12.04 -2.86
C THR A 114 -12.51 10.54 -2.84
N LEU A 115 -13.58 9.75 -2.84
CA LEU A 115 -13.57 8.29 -2.86
C LEU A 115 -14.22 7.78 -4.17
N PRO A 116 -13.79 6.63 -4.70
CA PRO A 116 -14.47 5.97 -5.81
C PRO A 116 -15.78 5.30 -5.36
N ALA A 117 -16.67 4.99 -6.30
CA ALA A 117 -17.97 4.37 -6.01
C ALA A 117 -17.88 3.01 -5.29
N SER A 118 -16.75 2.29 -5.39
CA SER A 118 -16.48 1.05 -4.64
C SER A 118 -16.52 1.23 -3.12
N TRP A 119 -16.31 2.46 -2.64
CA TRP A 119 -16.34 2.82 -1.22
C TRP A 119 -17.75 3.18 -0.72
N GLU A 120 -18.82 2.96 -1.49
CA GLU A 120 -20.19 3.19 -1.02
C GLU A 120 -20.50 2.36 0.25
N GLY A 121 -20.94 3.04 1.31
CA GLY A 121 -21.11 2.42 2.63
C GLY A 121 -19.84 2.34 3.48
N TYR A 122 -18.77 3.08 3.14
CA TYR A 122 -17.61 3.26 4.03
C TYR A 122 -18.02 3.75 5.42
N SER A 123 -17.22 3.40 6.42
CA SER A 123 -17.36 3.89 7.80
C SER A 123 -16.20 4.81 8.17
N VAL A 124 -16.43 5.68 9.16
CA VAL A 124 -15.40 6.62 9.65
C VAL A 124 -15.09 6.27 11.10
N LEU A 125 -13.82 6.04 11.40
CA LEU A 125 -13.31 5.94 12.76
C LEU A 125 -12.44 7.16 13.09
N THR A 126 -12.20 7.38 14.37
CA THR A 126 -11.29 8.42 14.85
C THR A 126 -10.48 7.86 15.99
N GLU A 127 -9.17 7.80 15.79
CA GLU A 127 -8.19 7.31 16.75
C GLU A 127 -7.22 8.45 17.12
N ASP A 128 -6.24 8.15 17.99
CA ASP A 128 -5.25 9.10 18.48
C ASP A 128 -3.84 8.65 18.08
N TRP A 129 -3.12 9.49 17.34
CA TRP A 129 -1.68 9.31 17.10
C TRP A 129 -0.87 9.93 18.26
N GLN A 130 0.33 9.41 18.49
CA GLN A 130 1.25 9.88 19.53
C GLN A 130 2.63 10.18 18.92
N GLY A 131 3.21 11.32 19.30
CA GLY A 131 4.55 11.73 18.93
C GLY A 131 5.50 11.62 20.11
N THR A 132 6.58 10.86 19.98
CA THR A 132 7.62 10.74 21.01
C THR A 132 8.82 11.63 20.72
N ALA A 133 9.44 12.23 21.73
CA ALA A 133 10.61 13.08 21.52
C ALA A 133 11.82 12.25 21.07
N ILE A 134 12.53 12.72 20.03
CA ILE A 134 13.71 12.03 19.49
C ILE A 134 14.99 12.37 20.27
N SER A 135 15.04 13.51 20.95
CA SER A 135 16.21 13.97 21.71
C SER A 135 15.84 14.74 23.00
N GLY A 136 16.85 15.03 23.82
CA GLY A 136 16.70 15.75 25.10
C GLY A 136 16.26 14.87 26.28
N ASP A 137 15.96 15.49 27.42
CA ASP A 137 15.58 14.80 28.66
C ASP A 137 14.25 14.02 28.58
N ASP A 138 13.46 14.29 27.53
CA ASP A 138 12.20 13.62 27.21
C ASP A 138 12.33 12.54 26.13
N THR A 139 13.55 12.19 25.67
CA THR A 139 13.78 11.15 24.65
C THR A 139 12.97 9.89 24.92
N GLY A 140 12.16 9.47 23.95
CA GLY A 140 11.29 8.28 24.00
C GLY A 140 9.98 8.46 24.78
N LYS A 141 9.74 9.59 25.44
CA LYS A 141 8.44 9.92 26.06
C LYS A 141 7.50 10.51 25.02
N VAL A 142 6.20 10.29 25.20
CA VAL A 142 5.14 10.94 24.41
C VAL A 142 5.06 12.40 24.82
N VAL A 143 5.22 13.31 23.85
CA VAL A 143 5.24 14.77 24.05
C VAL A 143 4.18 15.50 23.22
N GLU A 144 3.65 14.86 22.18
CA GLU A 144 2.58 15.39 21.32
C GLU A 144 1.56 14.29 21.01
N SER A 145 0.32 14.69 20.71
CA SER A 145 -0.71 13.79 20.19
C SER A 145 -1.70 14.55 19.31
N GLY A 146 -2.47 13.81 18.51
CA GLY A 146 -3.49 14.38 17.63
C GLY A 146 -4.42 13.31 17.08
N LYS A 147 -5.39 13.72 16.26
CA LYS A 147 -6.40 12.80 15.73
C LYS A 147 -5.94 12.15 14.43
N GLU A 148 -6.30 10.88 14.28
CA GLU A 148 -6.20 10.12 13.05
C GLU A 148 -7.61 9.73 12.60
N ILE A 149 -8.00 10.17 11.40
CA ILE A 149 -9.30 9.88 10.80
C ILE A 149 -9.11 8.68 9.88
N ILE A 150 -9.86 7.61 10.12
CA ILE A 150 -9.74 6.37 9.34
C ILE A 150 -11.01 6.20 8.52
N LEU A 151 -10.88 6.26 7.20
CA LEU A 151 -11.95 5.84 6.29
C LEU A 151 -11.79 4.34 6.07
N ARG A 152 -12.79 3.58 6.50
CA ARG A 152 -12.78 2.11 6.47
C ARG A 152 -13.72 1.59 5.40
N HIS A 153 -13.15 0.82 4.48
CA HIS A 153 -13.85 0.25 3.33
C HIS A 153 -15.00 -0.68 3.78
N PRO A 154 -16.17 -0.69 3.11
CA PRO A 154 -17.33 -1.50 3.48
C PRO A 154 -17.06 -3.01 3.55
N ARG A 155 -16.06 -3.52 2.82
CA ARG A 155 -15.64 -4.94 2.89
C ARG A 155 -14.69 -5.28 4.05
N TRP A 156 -14.25 -4.31 4.85
CA TRP A 156 -13.30 -4.57 5.92
C TRP A 156 -13.88 -5.55 6.96
N THR A 157 -13.09 -6.57 7.32
CA THR A 157 -13.41 -7.44 8.46
C THR A 157 -12.17 -7.70 9.31
N LYS A 158 -12.36 -8.18 10.53
CA LYS A 158 -11.22 -8.59 11.39
C LYS A 158 -10.49 -9.84 10.87
N ALA A 159 -11.13 -10.66 10.04
CA ALA A 159 -10.58 -11.90 9.50
C ALA A 159 -9.87 -11.71 8.14
N ASP A 160 -10.45 -10.85 7.30
CA ASP A 160 -9.87 -10.33 6.05
C ASP A 160 -9.91 -8.79 6.12
N PRO A 161 -8.85 -8.16 6.65
CA PRO A 161 -8.74 -6.70 6.71
C PRO A 161 -8.57 -6.14 5.29
N TYR A 162 -9.44 -5.21 4.92
CA TYR A 162 -9.23 -4.38 3.73
C TYR A 162 -8.27 -3.24 4.08
N GLN A 163 -7.58 -2.66 3.09
CA GLN A 163 -6.78 -1.45 3.32
C GLN A 163 -7.70 -0.29 3.74
N ASP A 164 -7.51 0.22 4.95
CA ASP A 164 -8.11 1.48 5.39
C ASP A 164 -7.35 2.68 4.81
N ILE A 165 -8.01 3.85 4.72
CA ILE A 165 -7.38 5.14 4.41
C ILE A 165 -7.25 5.94 5.71
N PRO A 166 -6.08 5.92 6.38
CA PRO A 166 -5.78 6.78 7.51
C PRO A 166 -5.35 8.20 7.08
N ILE A 167 -5.86 9.21 7.78
CA ILE A 167 -5.56 10.63 7.59
C ILE A 167 -5.19 11.22 8.95
N MET A 168 -3.89 11.41 9.20
CA MET A 168 -3.38 12.08 10.38
C MET A 168 -3.64 13.59 10.30
N VAL A 169 -4.14 14.18 11.38
CA VAL A 169 -4.37 15.61 11.52
C VAL A 169 -3.33 16.22 12.46
N PHE A 170 -2.58 17.19 11.96
CA PHE A 170 -1.57 17.95 12.73
C PHE A 170 -1.95 19.42 12.79
N SER A 171 -1.73 20.07 13.93
CA SER A 171 -1.59 21.54 13.92
C SER A 171 -0.33 21.96 13.16
N LEU A 172 -0.28 23.21 12.67
CA LEU A 172 0.92 23.74 11.99
C LEU A 172 2.21 23.62 12.85
N LYS A 173 2.09 23.79 14.17
CA LYS A 173 3.20 23.60 15.13
C LYS A 173 3.69 22.14 15.11
N GLN A 174 2.78 21.19 15.28
CA GLN A 174 3.11 19.76 15.32
C GLN A 174 3.73 19.30 13.99
N TRP A 175 3.19 19.75 12.86
CA TRP A 175 3.77 19.43 11.55
C TRP A 175 5.22 19.92 11.42
N ASN A 176 5.53 21.12 11.93
CA ASN A 176 6.91 21.61 11.95
C ASN A 176 7.83 20.78 12.84
N GLN A 177 7.34 20.21 13.96
CA GLN A 177 8.11 19.30 14.81
C GLN A 177 8.38 17.96 14.09
N VAL A 178 7.44 17.46 13.28
CA VAL A 178 7.61 16.26 12.44
C VAL A 178 8.66 16.49 11.36
N VAL A 179 8.55 17.60 10.60
CA VAL A 179 9.47 17.92 9.48
C VAL A 179 10.91 18.18 9.94
N LYS A 180 11.09 18.63 11.18
CA LYS A 180 12.41 18.84 11.79
C LYS A 180 12.97 17.61 12.51
N GLU A 181 12.26 16.48 12.51
CA GLU A 181 12.64 15.28 13.25
C GLU A 181 12.79 15.54 14.77
N GLU A 182 11.99 16.46 15.32
CA GLU A 182 11.92 16.72 16.77
C GLU A 182 11.05 15.65 17.47
N ILE A 183 10.04 15.11 16.76
CA ILE A 183 9.15 14.02 17.23
C ILE A 183 9.07 12.86 16.24
N ALA A 184 9.05 11.63 16.76
CA ALA A 184 8.80 10.40 16.01
C ALA A 184 7.33 9.97 16.15
N LEU A 185 6.70 9.60 15.03
CA LEU A 185 5.30 9.14 14.96
C LEU A 185 5.19 7.60 14.90
N GLY A 186 6.22 6.90 15.38
CA GLY A 186 6.35 5.45 15.29
C GLY A 186 7.81 5.04 15.07
N ALA A 187 8.02 3.75 14.81
CA ALA A 187 9.36 3.17 14.58
C ALA A 187 9.79 3.15 13.09
N ALA A 188 9.06 3.85 12.21
CA ALA A 188 9.41 3.92 10.80
C ALA A 188 10.58 4.89 10.57
N PRO A 189 11.56 4.56 9.70
CA PRO A 189 12.68 5.44 9.36
C PRO A 189 12.31 6.53 8.33
N ILE A 190 11.01 6.76 8.10
CA ILE A 190 10.45 7.78 7.20
C ILE A 190 9.25 8.41 7.89
N GLY A 191 9.03 9.71 7.65
CA GLY A 191 7.87 10.44 8.16
C GLY A 191 6.57 10.16 7.38
N PRO A 192 5.44 10.70 7.85
CA PRO A 192 4.18 10.70 7.10
C PRO A 192 4.24 11.60 5.86
N SER A 193 3.49 11.26 4.82
CA SER A 193 3.44 12.00 3.56
C SER A 193 2.31 13.04 3.57
N LYS A 194 2.63 14.32 3.34
CA LYS A 194 1.61 15.39 3.32
C LYS A 194 0.60 15.18 2.20
N LEU A 195 -0.69 15.17 2.55
CA LEU A 195 -1.84 15.13 1.64
C LEU A 195 -2.38 16.52 1.31
N GLY A 196 -2.33 17.46 2.27
CA GLY A 196 -2.83 18.82 2.08
C GLY A 196 -2.71 19.67 3.36
N SER A 197 -3.21 20.91 3.32
CA SER A 197 -3.24 21.79 4.49
C SER A 197 -4.19 22.97 4.31
N ASN A 198 -4.76 23.45 5.41
CA ASN A 198 -5.48 24.72 5.49
C ASN A 198 -4.82 25.65 6.52
N SER A 199 -5.45 26.78 6.83
CA SER A 199 -4.95 27.80 7.77
C SER A 199 -4.66 27.31 9.19
N LYS A 200 -5.17 26.15 9.62
CA LYS A 200 -4.95 25.61 10.99
C LYS A 200 -4.25 24.25 11.01
N TYR A 201 -4.46 23.43 9.99
CA TYR A 201 -4.09 22.01 9.99
C TYR A 201 -3.30 21.57 8.77
N VAL A 202 -2.44 20.57 8.98
CA VAL A 202 -1.82 19.76 7.93
C VAL A 202 -2.40 18.35 8.00
N PHE A 203 -2.76 17.81 6.84
CA PHE A 203 -3.25 16.44 6.68
C PHE A 203 -2.14 15.60 6.08
N ALA A 204 -1.89 14.41 6.63
CA ALA A 204 -0.86 13.51 6.11
C ALA A 204 -1.26 12.04 6.23
N LEU A 205 -0.71 11.23 5.34
CA LEU A 205 -0.81 9.79 5.30
C LEU A 205 0.31 9.19 6.18
N PRO A 206 0.02 8.28 7.12
CA PRO A 206 1.05 7.65 7.95
C PRO A 206 2.18 7.01 7.15
N ALA A 207 3.38 7.02 7.73
CA ALA A 207 4.50 6.26 7.21
C ALA A 207 4.12 4.77 7.11
N ARG A 208 4.36 4.16 5.93
CA ARG A 208 4.16 2.71 5.70
C ARG A 208 2.72 2.22 5.92
N TYR A 209 1.72 3.07 5.74
CA TYR A 209 0.30 2.77 5.95
C TYR A 209 -0.24 1.52 5.22
N ASN A 210 0.41 1.13 4.11
CA ASN A 210 0.07 -0.01 3.25
C ASN A 210 1.12 -1.16 3.28
N PHE A 211 2.14 -1.09 4.14
CA PHE A 211 3.31 -1.99 4.11
C PHE A 211 3.00 -3.46 4.46
N ALA A 212 1.82 -3.73 5.01
CA ALA A 212 1.34 -5.09 5.24
C ALA A 212 0.72 -5.74 3.98
N TYR A 213 0.55 -4.97 2.89
CA TYR A 213 -0.13 -5.37 1.64
C TYR A 213 -1.50 -6.06 1.86
N PRO A 214 -2.40 -5.50 2.69
CA PRO A 214 -3.73 -6.09 2.92
C PRO A 214 -4.61 -5.99 1.68
N THR A 215 -5.70 -6.76 1.64
CA THR A 215 -6.66 -6.78 0.54
C THR A 215 -7.07 -5.35 0.14
N GLY A 216 -6.84 -4.96 -1.12
CA GLY A 216 -7.21 -3.64 -1.65
C GLY A 216 -6.18 -2.52 -1.53
N TYR A 217 -4.95 -2.80 -1.08
CA TYR A 217 -3.92 -1.75 -1.00
C TYR A 217 -3.62 -1.08 -2.36
N GLU A 218 -3.70 -1.81 -3.49
CA GLU A 218 -3.53 -1.21 -4.83
C GLU A 218 -4.69 -0.30 -5.26
N GLU A 219 -5.89 -0.49 -4.70
CA GLU A 219 -6.98 0.47 -4.89
C GLU A 219 -6.68 1.76 -4.15
N VAL A 220 -6.21 1.64 -2.90
CA VAL A 220 -5.91 2.80 -2.07
C VAL A 220 -4.71 3.60 -2.59
N GLU A 221 -3.67 2.95 -3.11
CA GLU A 221 -2.58 3.65 -3.82
C GLU A 221 -3.12 4.49 -4.98
N LYS A 222 -4.01 3.94 -5.83
CA LYS A 222 -4.65 4.70 -6.94
C LYS A 222 -5.52 5.85 -6.45
N ILE A 223 -6.15 5.71 -5.28
CA ILE A 223 -6.87 6.82 -4.65
C ILE A 223 -5.87 7.91 -4.24
N MET A 224 -4.72 7.58 -3.63
CA MET A 224 -3.68 8.55 -3.28
C MET A 224 -3.08 9.25 -4.51
N GLU A 225 -2.76 8.50 -5.57
CA GLU A 225 -2.25 9.02 -6.85
C GLU A 225 -3.17 10.09 -7.47
N SER A 226 -4.48 10.02 -7.21
CA SER A 226 -5.46 10.98 -7.70
C SER A 226 -5.46 12.34 -6.97
N ASN A 227 -4.64 12.50 -5.92
CA ASN A 227 -4.63 13.65 -5.00
C ASN A 227 -6.05 13.93 -4.42
N PRO A 228 -6.59 13.00 -3.63
CA PRO A 228 -8.03 12.91 -3.32
C PRO A 228 -8.51 13.95 -2.30
N LEU A 229 -7.59 14.59 -1.58
CA LEU A 229 -7.88 15.52 -0.49
C LEU A 229 -7.88 16.96 -0.99
N SER A 230 -8.99 17.67 -0.76
CA SER A 230 -9.09 19.12 -0.94
C SER A 230 -9.41 19.78 0.40
N THR A 231 -9.07 21.06 0.55
CA THR A 231 -9.18 21.77 1.84
C THR A 231 -10.04 23.02 1.73
N ASN A 232 -10.71 23.35 2.83
CA ASN A 232 -11.44 24.61 2.99
C ASN A 232 -10.98 25.32 4.27
N ASP A 233 -11.06 26.65 4.28
CA ASP A 233 -10.73 27.50 5.45
C ASP A 233 -11.97 27.93 6.25
N ASN A 234 -13.17 27.73 5.69
CA ASN A 234 -14.44 28.16 6.27
C ASN A 234 -15.13 27.02 7.06
N PHE A 235 -14.43 26.46 8.04
CA PHE A 235 -14.90 25.34 8.88
C PHE A 235 -15.15 25.78 10.34
N LYS A 236 -15.99 25.00 11.05
CA LYS A 236 -16.54 25.32 12.37
C LYS A 236 -15.76 24.69 13.52
#